data_AF-A0A9W6MMA9-F1
#
_entry.id   AF-A0A9W6MMA9-F1
#
_cell.length_a   1.000
_cell.length_b   1.000
_cell.length_c   1.000
_cell.angle_alpha   90.00
_cell.angle_beta   90.00
_cell.angle_gamma   90.00
#
_symmetry.space_group_name_H-M   'P 1'
#
loop_
_entity.id
_entity.type
_entity.pdbx_description
1 polymer ?
#
loop_
_entity_poly.entity_id
_entity_poly.type
_entity_poly.pdbx_seq_one_letter_code
_entity_poly.pdbx_strand_id
1 'polypeptide(L)'
;MSDAPGPDTPETGAANVWTTRIIVLAIALMCLMFAVPLVLSGIDGLIATLGAGTLPSLWVIVVLLIGLALCVIGLGTAWRAFVPAPGSRKRTDGGDTGND
;
A
#
# COMPACT_ATOMS: atom_id res chain seq x y z
N MET A 1 49.70 8.74 -1.42
CA MET A 1 48.57 9.24 -0.62
C MET A 1 47.73 10.17 -1.48
N SER A 2 46.56 9.71 -1.89
CA SER A 2 45.40 10.52 -2.28
C SER A 2 44.24 9.54 -2.45
N ASP A 3 43.73 9.06 -1.31
CA ASP A 3 42.40 8.46 -1.25
C ASP A 3 41.40 9.58 -1.53
N ALA A 4 40.93 9.66 -2.78
CA ALA A 4 39.76 10.45 -3.08
C ALA A 4 38.55 9.68 -2.52
N PRO A 5 37.80 10.21 -1.54
CA PRO A 5 36.66 9.52 -0.99
C PRO A 5 35.59 9.39 -2.09
N GLY A 6 35.13 8.16 -2.30
CA GLY A 6 34.06 7.85 -3.26
C GLY A 6 32.75 8.57 -2.91
N PRO A 7 31.79 8.62 -3.85
CA PRO A 7 30.50 9.27 -3.66
C PRO A 7 29.60 8.46 -2.70
N ASP A 8 29.93 8.51 -1.41
CA ASP A 8 29.07 8.02 -0.33
C ASP A 8 28.19 9.16 0.16
N THR A 9 27.05 9.38 -0.50
CA THR A 9 25.92 10.09 0.11
C THR A 9 24.72 9.16 0.20
N PRO A 10 24.59 8.37 1.29
CA PRO A 10 23.42 7.51 1.51
C PRO A 10 22.16 8.30 1.92
N GLU A 11 22.23 9.62 2.14
CA GLU A 11 21.12 10.41 2.70
C GLU A 11 19.99 10.71 1.70
N THR A 12 20.26 10.73 0.39
CA THR A 12 19.22 10.97 -0.62
C THR A 12 18.30 9.75 -0.80
N GLY A 13 18.77 8.56 -0.41
CA GLY A 13 18.04 7.29 -0.53
C GLY A 13 17.05 7.00 0.62
N ALA A 14 17.15 7.70 1.76
CA ALA A 14 16.20 7.54 2.86
C ALA A 14 15.00 8.49 2.72
N ALA A 15 15.27 9.75 2.32
CA ALA A 15 14.23 10.75 2.10
C ALA A 15 13.29 10.38 0.95
N ASN A 16 13.82 9.87 -0.17
CA ASN A 16 13.00 9.48 -1.33
C ASN A 16 12.10 8.26 -1.02
N VAL A 17 12.55 7.31 -0.20
CA VAL A 17 11.77 6.13 0.21
C VAL A 17 10.61 6.55 1.13
N TRP A 18 10.87 7.47 2.07
CA TRP A 18 9.83 7.99 2.96
C TRP A 18 8.77 8.78 2.18
N THR A 19 9.17 9.68 1.29
CA THR A 19 8.24 10.44 0.43
C THR A 19 7.44 9.51 -0.49
N THR A 20 8.07 8.49 -1.07
CA THR A 20 7.37 7.48 -1.91
C THR A 20 6.32 6.71 -1.11
N ARG A 21 6.63 6.32 0.14
CA ARG A 21 5.66 5.64 1.01
C ARG A 21 4.45 6.52 1.29
N ILE A 22 4.65 7.81 1.56
CA ILE A 22 3.55 8.77 1.80
C ILE A 22 2.67 8.92 0.58
N ILE A 23 3.26 9.06 -0.61
CA ILE A 23 2.50 9.18 -1.87
C ILE A 23 1.66 7.92 -2.11
N VAL A 24 2.23 6.73 -1.91
CA VAL A 24 1.50 5.46 -2.03
C VAL A 24 0.35 5.38 -1.01
N LEU A 25 0.58 5.84 0.22
CA LEU A 25 -0.43 5.84 1.28
C LEU A 25 -1.57 6.83 0.96
N ALA A 26 -1.25 7.99 0.39
CA ALA A 26 -2.25 8.96 -0.08
C ALA A 26 -3.09 8.40 -1.23
N ILE A 27 -2.47 7.73 -2.21
CA ILE A 27 -3.18 7.07 -3.31
C ILE A 27 -4.09 5.95 -2.76
N ALA A 28 -3.59 5.14 -1.83
CA ALA A 28 -4.38 4.09 -1.18
C ALA A 28 -5.60 4.66 -0.45
N LEU A 29 -5.43 5.78 0.25
CA LEU A 29 -6.53 6.50 0.91
C LEU A 29 -7.56 7.04 -0.07
N MET A 30 -7.12 7.62 -1.19
CA MET A 30 -8.01 8.07 -2.25
C MET A 30 -8.80 6.89 -2.84
N CYS A 31 -8.14 5.76 -3.12
CA CYS A 31 -8.82 4.55 -3.58
C CYS A 31 -9.86 4.07 -2.56
N LEU A 32 -9.53 4.04 -1.27
CA LEU A 32 -10.48 3.65 -0.22
C LEU A 32 -11.67 4.62 -0.10
N MET A 33 -11.44 5.93 -0.26
CA MET A 33 -12.52 6.93 -0.24
C MET A 33 -13.55 6.70 -1.34
N PHE A 34 -13.15 6.19 -2.51
CA PHE A 34 -14.09 5.85 -3.58
C PHE A 34 -14.64 4.43 -3.43
N ALA A 35 -13.80 3.47 -3.01
CA ALA A 35 -14.17 2.06 -2.93
C ALA A 35 -15.21 1.78 -1.85
N VAL A 36 -15.07 2.38 -0.66
CA VAL A 36 -15.98 2.11 0.47
C VAL A 36 -17.44 2.53 0.16
N PRO A 37 -17.72 3.74 -0.33
CA PRO A 37 -19.07 4.12 -0.76
C PRO A 37 -19.63 3.23 -1.88
N LEU A 38 -18.79 2.84 -2.84
CA LEU A 38 -19.16 1.94 -3.94
C LEU A 38 -19.59 0.56 -3.40
N VAL A 39 -18.84 0.00 -2.45
CA VAL A 39 -19.19 -1.28 -1.81
C VAL A 39 -20.49 -1.14 -1.01
N LEU A 40 -20.63 -0.11 -0.17
CA LEU A 40 -21.83 0.10 0.64
C LEU A 40 -23.08 0.25 -0.23
N SER A 41 -23.01 1.05 -1.30
CA SER A 41 -24.11 1.20 -2.26
C SER A 41 -24.49 -0.13 -2.92
N GLY A 42 -23.50 -0.95 -3.27
CA GLY A 42 -23.72 -2.28 -3.81
C GLY A 42 -24.36 -3.25 -2.79
N ILE A 43 -23.95 -3.19 -1.52
CA ILE A 43 -24.55 -3.99 -0.44
C ILE A 43 -26.00 -3.57 -0.20
N ASP A 44 -26.30 -2.27 -0.15
CA ASP A 44 -27.67 -1.78 0.03
C ASP A 44 -28.58 -2.26 -1.12
N GLY A 45 -28.10 -2.19 -2.36
CA GLY A 45 -28.82 -2.72 -3.53
C GLY A 45 -29.04 -4.24 -3.45
N LEU A 46 -28.06 -4.99 -2.94
CA LEU A 46 -28.17 -6.43 -2.75
C LEU A 46 -29.19 -6.77 -1.65
N ILE A 47 -29.15 -6.07 -0.51
CA ILE A 47 -30.11 -6.27 0.59
C ILE A 47 -31.53 -5.94 0.14
N ALA A 48 -31.70 -4.83 -0.60
CA ALA A 48 -33.01 -4.43 -1.11
C ALA A 48 -33.61 -5.48 -2.07
N THR A 49 -32.80 -6.04 -2.97
CA THR A 49 -33.26 -7.05 -3.94
C THR A 49 -33.57 -8.39 -3.29
N LEU A 50 -32.74 -8.82 -2.33
CA LEU A 50 -32.98 -10.03 -1.52
C LEU A 50 -34.22 -9.90 -0.64
N GLY A 51 -34.42 -8.74 0.00
CA GLY A 51 -35.62 -8.44 0.79
C GLY A 51 -36.90 -8.42 -0.04
N ALA A 52 -36.79 -8.03 -1.32
CA ALA A 52 -37.90 -8.07 -2.28
C ALA A 52 -38.15 -9.46 -2.90
N GLY A 53 -37.33 -10.47 -2.58
CA GLY A 53 -37.45 -11.81 -3.17
C GLY A 53 -37.09 -11.87 -4.66
N THR A 54 -36.32 -10.89 -5.15
CA THR A 54 -35.94 -10.74 -6.56
C THR A 54 -34.45 -10.99 -6.76
N LEU A 55 -34.06 -11.39 -7.97
CA LEU A 55 -32.64 -11.56 -8.30
C LEU A 55 -31.94 -10.19 -8.35
N PRO A 56 -30.73 -10.05 -7.76
CA PRO A 56 -29.97 -8.81 -7.84
C PRO A 56 -29.61 -8.51 -9.29
N SER A 57 -29.65 -7.23 -9.64
CA SER A 57 -29.29 -6.81 -10.99
C SER A 57 -27.80 -7.05 -11.25
N LEU A 58 -27.45 -7.37 -12.49
CA LEU A 58 -26.06 -7.51 -12.92
C LEU A 58 -25.21 -6.29 -12.58
N TRP A 59 -25.81 -5.09 -12.63
CA TRP A 59 -25.16 -3.84 -12.27
C TRP A 59 -24.75 -3.77 -10.80
N VAL A 60 -25.61 -4.21 -9.88
CA VAL A 60 -25.29 -4.25 -8.43
C VAL A 60 -24.08 -5.17 -8.17
N ILE A 61 -24.04 -6.32 -8.84
CA ILE A 61 -22.93 -7.28 -8.75
C ILE A 61 -21.64 -6.66 -9.29
N VAL A 62 -21.70 -6.01 -10.46
CA VAL A 62 -20.53 -5.35 -11.06
C VAL A 62 -19.99 -4.24 -10.16
N VAL A 63 -20.87 -3.41 -9.60
CA VAL A 63 -20.50 -2.34 -8.67
C VAL A 63 -19.82 -2.91 -7.41
N LEU A 64 -20.38 -3.98 -6.85
CA LEU A 64 -19.78 -4.69 -5.71
C LEU A 64 -18.38 -5.21 -6.02
N LEU A 65 -18.20 -5.87 -7.18
CA LEU A 65 -16.91 -6.43 -7.59
C LEU A 65 -15.85 -5.34 -7.80
N ILE A 66 -16.23 -4.23 -8.45
CA ILE A 66 -15.33 -3.09 -8.65
C ILE A 66 -14.94 -2.47 -7.31
N GLY A 67 -15.92 -2.23 -6.42
CA GLY A 67 -15.67 -1.70 -5.09
C GLY A 67 -14.75 -2.61 -4.27
N LEU A 68 -14.99 -3.93 -4.29
CA LEU A 68 -14.13 -4.91 -3.62
C LEU A 68 -12.70 -4.92 -4.19
N ALA A 69 -12.57 -4.90 -5.52
CA ALA A 69 -11.26 -4.88 -6.17
C ALA A 69 -10.47 -3.62 -5.77
N LEU A 70 -11.10 -2.45 -5.78
CA LEU A 70 -10.48 -1.19 -5.35
C LEU A 70 -10.10 -1.20 -3.87
N CYS A 71 -10.94 -1.78 -3.00
CA CYS A 71 -10.61 -1.98 -1.59
C CYS A 71 -9.38 -2.88 -1.42
N VAL A 72 -9.31 -4.01 -2.12
CA VAL A 72 -8.17 -4.93 -2.04
C VAL A 72 -6.88 -4.27 -2.54
N ILE A 73 -6.94 -3.51 -3.62
CA ILE A 73 -5.78 -2.76 -4.15
C ILE A 73 -5.35 -1.68 -3.15
N GLY A 74 -6.30 -0.91 -2.60
CA GLY A 74 -6.05 0.11 -1.58
C GLY A 74 -5.42 -0.49 -0.30
N LEU A 75 -5.97 -1.58 0.21
CA LEU A 75 -5.40 -2.29 1.37
C LEU A 75 -4.03 -2.90 1.07
N GLY A 76 -3.84 -3.52 -0.10
CA GLY A 76 -2.56 -4.13 -0.48
C GLY A 76 -1.45 -3.10 -0.65
N THR A 77 -1.77 -1.94 -1.20
CA THR A 77 -0.82 -0.82 -1.34
C THR A 77 -0.52 -0.17 0.01
N ALA A 78 -1.53 0.05 0.86
CA ALA A 78 -1.34 0.53 2.23
C ALA A 78 -0.50 -0.45 3.07
N TRP A 79 -0.75 -1.76 2.95
CA TRP A 79 0.01 -2.80 3.64
C TRP A 79 1.48 -2.81 3.23
N ARG A 80 1.79 -2.65 1.94
CA ARG A 80 3.18 -2.50 1.47
C ARG A 80 3.86 -1.21 1.93
N ALA A 81 3.09 -0.15 2.20
CA ALA A 81 3.62 1.07 2.79
C ALA A 81 3.91 0.92 4.30
N PHE A 82 3.07 0.15 5.02
CA PHE A 82 3.18 -0.07 6.47
C PHE A 82 4.13 -1.19 6.88
N VAL A 83 4.28 -2.25 6.08
CA VAL A 83 5.23 -3.33 6.35
C VAL A 83 6.52 -3.06 5.57
N PRO A 84 7.55 -2.44 6.20
CA PRO A 84 8.87 -2.39 5.59
C PRO A 84 9.35 -3.83 5.40
N ALA A 85 9.84 -4.14 4.20
CA ALA A 85 10.39 -5.47 3.89
C ALA A 85 11.36 -5.90 5.01
N PRO A 86 11.13 -7.07 5.65
CA PRO A 86 12.04 -7.61 6.64
C PRO A 86 13.32 -8.04 5.92
N GLY A 87 14.27 -7.12 5.79
CA GLY A 87 15.48 -7.39 5.01
C GLY A 87 16.58 -6.34 5.07
N SER A 88 16.31 -5.11 5.51
CA SER A 88 17.37 -4.09 5.63
C SER A 88 17.93 -3.96 7.05
N ARG A 89 18.13 -5.09 7.73
CA ARG A 89 19.11 -5.19 8.83
C ARG A 89 20.34 -5.90 8.25
N LYS A 90 21.09 -5.23 7.38
CA LYS A 90 22.38 -5.73 6.92
C LYS A 90 23.48 -4.74 7.29
N ARG A 91 24.18 -5.11 8.36
CA ARG A 91 25.60 -4.88 8.65
C ARG A 91 26.01 -3.52 9.23
N THR A 92 25.65 -3.30 10.50
CA THR A 92 26.45 -2.47 11.42
C THR A 92 27.14 -3.36 12.47
N ASP A 93 27.76 -4.46 12.01
CA ASP A 93 28.66 -5.30 12.79
C ASP A 93 29.82 -5.72 11.89
N GLY A 94 30.79 -4.83 11.76
CA GLY A 94 32.17 -5.12 11.40
C GLY A 94 32.97 -4.21 12.33
N GLY A 95 33.37 -4.67 13.50
CA GLY A 95 34.42 -5.67 13.62
C GLY A 95 35.76 -4.95 13.65
N ASP A 96 35.90 -3.95 14.53
CA ASP A 96 37.17 -3.32 14.85
C ASP A 96 37.84 -4.15 15.96
N THR A 97 38.53 -5.20 15.52
CA THR A 97 39.51 -5.94 16.32
C THR A 97 40.61 -6.38 15.35
N GLY A 98 41.34 -5.39 14.84
CA GLY A 98 42.59 -5.57 14.11
C GLY A 98 43.74 -5.11 14.99
N ASN A 99 44.23 -6.03 15.83
CA ASN A 99 45.59 -6.02 16.34
C ASN A 99 46.56 -6.05 15.15
N ASP A 100 47.59 -5.20 15.16
CA ASP A 100 49.00 -5.49 14.84
C ASP A 100 49.87 -4.26 15.14
#